data_AF-A0A9D4E5D1-F1
#
_entry.id   AF-A0A9D4E5D1-F1
#
_cell.length_a   1.000
_cell.length_b   1.000
_cell.length_c   1.000
_cell.angle_alpha   90.00
_cell.angle_beta   90.00
_cell.angle_gamma   90.00
#
_symmetry.space_group_name_H-M   'P 1'
#
loop_
_entity.id
_entity.type
_entity.pdbx_description
1 polymer ?
#
loop_
_entity_poly.entity_id
_entity_poly.type
_entity_poly.pdbx_seq_one_letter_code
_entity_poly.pdbx_strand_id
1 'polypeptide(L)'
;MYSVAIPGDLESVGQCMDEYWVLKKTMAPGCEPEFVARLMTSMRPYALGMCMAGAGGGGFMYVLASDHEAQKNIKNMFNSAEVL
;
A
#
# COMPACT_ATOMS: atom_id res chain seq x y z
N MET A 1 -15.04 -0.86 -11.91
CA MET A 1 -14.76 -0.27 -10.59
C MET A 1 -15.19 1.19 -10.65
N TYR A 2 -16.42 1.49 -10.22
CA TYR A 2 -16.91 2.87 -10.05
C TYR A 2 -17.42 3.00 -8.61
N SER A 3 -16.52 2.87 -7.64
CA SER A 3 -16.73 3.52 -6.35
C SER A 3 -16.25 4.95 -6.57
N VAL A 4 -17.19 5.86 -6.79
CA VAL A 4 -16.88 7.29 -6.84
C VAL A 4 -16.53 7.66 -5.40
N ALA A 5 -15.23 7.76 -5.12
CA ALA A 5 -14.79 8.52 -3.97
C ALA A 5 -15.37 9.93 -4.15
N ILE A 6 -16.27 10.32 -3.25
CA ILE A 6 -16.72 11.71 -3.17
C ILE A 6 -15.48 12.59 -2.91
N PRO A 7 -15.43 13.82 -3.44
CA PRO A 7 -14.29 14.69 -3.22
C PRO A 7 -13.94 14.79 -1.73
N GLY A 8 -12.72 14.41 -1.38
CA GLY A 8 -12.19 14.47 0.00
C GLY A 8 -12.26 13.17 0.81
N ASP A 9 -12.94 12.12 0.34
CA ASP A 9 -12.99 10.84 1.05
C ASP A 9 -11.79 9.95 0.70
N LEU A 10 -10.67 10.22 1.38
CA LEU A 10 -9.43 9.45 1.23
C LEU A 10 -9.52 8.04 1.82
N GLU A 11 -10.42 7.80 2.78
CA GLU A 11 -10.60 6.47 3.37
C GLU A 11 -11.17 5.50 2.34
N SER A 12 -12.23 5.92 1.62
CA SER A 12 -12.80 5.13 0.53
C SER A 12 -11.81 4.88 -0.60
N VAL A 13 -10.92 5.84 -0.91
CA VAL A 13 -9.84 5.64 -1.87
C VAL A 13 -8.86 4.57 -1.37
N GLY A 14 -8.47 4.64 -0.09
CA GLY A 14 -7.59 3.64 0.54
C GLY A 14 -8.18 2.23 0.48
N GLN A 15 -9.47 2.08 0.81
CA GLN A 15 -10.18 0.81 0.71
C GLN A 15 -10.19 0.27 -0.73
N CYS A 16 -10.44 1.12 -1.72
CA CYS A 16 -10.38 0.72 -3.13
C CYS A 16 -8.98 0.23 -3.55
N MET A 17 -7.91 0.85 -3.02
CA MET A 17 -6.54 0.40 -3.30
C MET A 17 -6.28 -1.00 -2.73
N ASP A 18 -6.74 -1.26 -1.51
CA ASP A 18 -6.58 -2.56 -0.84
C ASP A 18 -7.40 -3.65 -1.54
N GLU A 19 -8.65 -3.36 -1.91
CA GLU A 19 -9.50 -4.27 -2.71
C GLU A 19 -8.86 -4.61 -4.05
N TYR A 20 -8.36 -3.59 -4.76
CA TYR A 20 -7.60 -3.80 -5.99
C TYR A 20 -6.38 -4.71 -5.76
N TRP A 21 -5.66 -4.53 -4.66
CA TRP A 21 -4.49 -5.34 -4.36
C TRP A 21 -4.84 -6.80 -4.10
N VAL A 22 -5.92 -7.06 -3.36
CA VAL A 22 -6.45 -8.43 -3.17
C VAL A 22 -6.78 -9.07 -4.52
N LEU A 23 -7.53 -8.37 -5.38
CA LEU A 23 -7.89 -8.87 -6.71
C LEU A 23 -6.66 -9.17 -7.57
N LYS A 24 -5.66 -8.30 -7.52
CA LYS A 24 -4.41 -8.49 -8.27
C LYS A 24 -3.65 -9.74 -7.84
N LYS A 25 -3.57 -10.00 -6.54
CA LYS A 25 -2.95 -11.22 -6.00
C LYS A 25 -3.68 -12.48 -6.44
N THR A 26 -5.01 -12.42 -6.56
CA THR A 26 -5.81 -13.52 -7.09
C THR A 26 -5.50 -13.78 -8.58
N MET A 27 -5.36 -12.73 -9.39
CA MET A 27 -5.13 -12.86 -10.83
C MET A 27 -3.69 -13.20 -11.21
N ALA A 28 -2.70 -12.75 -10.42
CA ALA A 28 -1.28 -12.90 -10.72
C ALA A 28 -0.51 -13.45 -9.50
N PRO A 29 -0.48 -14.78 -9.31
CA PRO A 29 0.34 -15.41 -8.28
C PRO A 29 1.81 -14.98 -8.43
N GLY A 30 2.43 -14.56 -7.33
CA GLY A 30 3.82 -14.07 -7.31
C GLY A 30 3.98 -12.55 -7.45
N CYS A 31 2.89 -11.78 -7.61
CA CYS A 31 2.97 -10.32 -7.65
C CYS A 31 3.31 -9.68 -6.29
N GLU A 32 3.26 -10.45 -5.19
CA GLU A 32 3.66 -10.07 -3.83
C GLU A 32 4.75 -11.03 -3.31
N PRO A 33 6.03 -10.80 -3.63
CA PRO A 33 7.12 -11.53 -3.01
C PRO A 33 7.17 -11.31 -1.50
N GLU A 34 7.82 -12.21 -0.77
CA GLU A 34 7.84 -12.19 0.70
C GLU A 34 8.35 -10.85 1.26
N PHE A 35 9.40 -10.26 0.66
CA PHE A 35 9.90 -8.96 1.10
C PHE A 35 8.85 -7.84 0.96
N VAL A 36 8.05 -7.86 -0.12
CA VAL A 36 6.97 -6.90 -0.33
C VAL A 36 5.88 -7.11 0.73
N ALA A 37 5.50 -8.36 1.00
CA ALA A 37 4.50 -8.68 2.02
C ALA A 37 4.94 -8.18 3.41
N ARG A 38 6.20 -8.42 3.80
CA ARG A 38 6.76 -7.92 5.07
C ARG A 38 6.73 -6.39 5.11
N LEU A 39 7.17 -5.74 4.04
CA LEU A 39 7.18 -4.28 3.95
C LEU A 39 5.76 -3.70 4.08
N MET A 40 4.78 -4.25 3.36
CA MET A 40 3.37 -3.83 3.45
C MET A 40 2.81 -4.05 4.85
N THR A 41 3.15 -5.16 5.49
CA THR A 41 2.72 -5.46 6.87
C THR A 41 3.24 -4.40 7.84
N SER A 42 4.51 -4.03 7.75
CA SER A 42 5.12 -3.02 8.62
C SER A 42 4.50 -1.63 8.42
N MET A 43 4.07 -1.28 7.19
CA MET A 43 3.45 0.02 6.90
C MET A 43 1.94 0.08 7.20
N ARG A 44 1.27 -1.07 7.39
CA ARG A 44 -0.19 -1.15 7.58
C ARG A 44 -0.75 -0.21 8.65
N PRO A 45 -0.12 -0.01 9.82
CA PRO A 45 -0.64 0.89 10.86
C PRO A 45 -0.71 2.36 10.41
N TYR A 46 0.02 2.74 9.37
CA TYR A 46 0.18 4.12 8.91
C TYR A 46 -0.56 4.40 7.59
N ALA A 47 -1.22 3.39 7.00
CA ALA A 47 -1.78 3.47 5.66
C ALA A 47 -3.31 3.29 5.67
N LEU A 48 -4.01 4.18 4.95
CA LEU A 48 -5.41 4.01 4.56
C LEU A 48 -5.57 2.93 3.49
N GLY A 49 -4.59 2.83 2.58
CA GLY A 49 -4.53 1.78 1.57
C GLY A 49 -3.21 1.75 0.83
N MET A 50 -2.89 0.60 0.23
CA MET A 50 -1.62 0.40 -0.47
C MET A 50 -1.69 -0.69 -1.53
N CYS A 51 -0.92 -0.52 -2.61
CA CYS A 51 -0.79 -1.52 -3.65
C CYS A 51 0.51 -1.35 -4.44
N MET A 52 1.00 -2.42 -5.07
CA MET A 52 2.15 -2.31 -5.99
C MET A 52 1.73 -1.67 -7.31
N ALA A 53 2.56 -0.74 -7.78
CA ALA A 53 2.45 -0.18 -9.12
C ALA A 53 2.82 -1.23 -10.19
N GLY A 54 2.25 -1.11 -11.39
CA GLY A 54 2.63 -1.95 -12.53
C GLY A 54 2.23 -3.42 -12.38
N ALA A 55 3.13 -4.37 -12.68
CA ALA A 55 2.82 -5.81 -12.63
C ALA A 55 2.82 -6.39 -11.20
N GLY A 56 3.55 -5.77 -10.27
CA GLY A 56 3.94 -6.38 -8.99
C GLY A 56 5.27 -7.12 -9.10
N GLY A 57 5.67 -7.85 -8.04
CA GLY A 57 6.94 -8.58 -7.98
C GLY A 57 8.14 -7.73 -7.55
N GLY A 58 7.98 -6.41 -7.43
CA GLY A 58 9.03 -5.46 -7.09
C GLY A 58 8.76 -4.08 -7.68
N GLY A 59 9.76 -3.20 -7.69
CA GLY A 59 9.64 -1.84 -8.22
C GLY A 59 9.01 -0.87 -7.22
N PHE A 60 7.91 -0.22 -7.62
CA PHE A 60 7.29 0.86 -6.85
C PHE A 60 5.97 0.44 -6.19
N MET A 61 5.68 1.04 -5.05
CA MET A 61 4.43 0.88 -4.30
C MET A 61 3.77 2.24 -4.09
N TYR A 62 2.45 2.29 -4.15
CA TYR A 62 1.67 3.42 -3.70
C TYR A 62 1.16 3.14 -2.29
N VAL A 63 1.38 4.11 -1.38
CA VAL A 63 0.87 4.08 -0.01
C VAL A 63 0.13 5.37 0.24
N LEU A 64 -1.15 5.28 0.56
CA LEU A 64 -1.95 6.41 1.01
C LEU A 64 -1.86 6.48 2.54
N ALA A 65 -1.04 7.39 3.06
CA ALA A 65 -0.89 7.57 4.50
C ALA A 65 -2.16 8.17 5.13
N SER A 66 -2.45 7.83 6.39
CA SER A 66 -3.62 8.37 7.12
C SER A 66 -3.52 9.88 7.38
N ASP A 67 -2.31 10.34 7.63
CA ASP A 67 -2.01 11.74 7.93
C ASP A 67 -0.52 12.03 7.69
N HIS A 68 -0.12 13.27 7.99
CA HIS A 68 1.24 13.75 7.80
C HIS A 68 2.26 13.09 8.75
N GLU A 69 1.88 12.73 9.98
CA GLU A 69 2.78 12.03 10.91
C GLU A 69 2.97 10.58 10.49
N ALA A 70 1.90 9.91 10.02
CA ALA A 70 1.97 8.59 9.42
C ALA A 70 2.92 8.56 8.21
N GLN A 71 2.87 9.57 7.35
CA GLN A 71 3.82 9.71 6.24
C GLN A 71 5.28 9.82 6.73
N LYS A 72 5.54 10.59 7.79
CA LYS A 72 6.88 10.71 8.39
C LYS A 72 7.34 9.39 8.98
N ASN A 73 6.47 8.67 9.70
CA ASN A 73 6.77 7.38 10.29
C ASN A 73 7.16 6.37 9.20
N ILE A 74 6.41 6.28 8.11
CA ILE A 74 6.76 5.45 6.95
C ILE A 74 8.15 5.82 6.42
N LYS A 75 8.45 7.11 6.22
CA LYS A 75 9.78 7.55 5.76
C LYS A 75 10.91 7.17 6.72
N ASN A 76 10.68 7.31 8.03
CA ASN A 76 11.67 6.97 9.05
C ASN A 76 11.93 5.46 9.13
N MET A 77 10.92 4.63 8.87
CA MET A 77 11.07 3.17 8.78
C MET A 77 12.01 2.75 7.64
N PHE A 78 12.07 3.49 6.54
CA PHE A 78 13.02 3.19 5.45
C PHE A 78 14.44 3.72 5.71
N ASN A 79 14.56 4.82 6.47
CA ASN A 79 15.86 5.40 6.82
C ASN A 79 16.58 4.62 7.93
N SER A 80 15.81 4.00 8.81
CA SER A 80 16.30 3.07 9.82
C SER A 80 16.38 1.71 9.14
N ALA A 81 17.54 1.07 9.06
CA ALA A 81 17.76 -0.15 8.26
C ALA A 81 17.00 -1.42 8.73
N GLU A 82 15.85 -1.28 9.38
CA GLU A 82 15.04 -2.35 10.00
C GLU A 82 14.15 -3.12 9.01
N VAL A 83 14.04 -2.67 7.75
CA VAL A 83 13.03 -3.23 6.82
C VAL A 83 13.63 -3.96 5.61
N LEU A 84 14.95 -4.20 5.60
CA LEU A 84 15.61 -5.09 4.62
C LEU A 84 16.15 -6.36 5.30
#